data_AF-A0A7J9II15-F1
#
_entry.id   AF-A0A7J9II15-F1
#
_cell.length_a   1.000
_cell.length_b   1.000
_cell.length_c   1.000
_cell.angle_alpha   90.00
_cell.angle_beta   90.00
_cell.angle_gamma   90.00
#
_symmetry.space_group_name_H-M   'P 1'
#
loop_
_entity.id
_entity.type
_entity.pdbx_description
1 polymer ?
#
loop_
_entity_poly.entity_id
_entity_poly.type
_entity_poly.pdbx_seq_one_letter_code
_entity_poly.pdbx_strand_id
1 'polypeptide(L)'
;HFIPNLANALLDNNKQSKQSKFNLKGLVLGNPMLRKKLDDLARIDFFFSWEMINSSLYNEIKKECNVIDENNYFSNIKTTWSAKCKNLTYEANLAAFKTDAHNYSPQKLFDVFRAPCAENEQDLNLGKQVPKVSTEVDMCIPLRVQFYFNLPEVQKAFHGNRTNLSYRWKGCF
;
A
#
# COMPACT_ATOMS: atom_id res chain seq x y z
N HIS A 1 4.00 -4.68 7.77
CA HIS A 1 3.29 -5.72 8.57
C HIS A 1 3.81 -7.15 8.37
N PHE A 2 3.93 -7.68 7.14
CA PHE A 2 4.28 -9.10 6.92
C PHE A 2 5.63 -9.53 7.50
N ILE A 3 6.70 -8.79 7.20
CA ILE A 3 8.07 -9.18 7.58
C ILE A 3 8.26 -9.24 9.11
N PRO A 4 7.86 -8.22 9.91
CA PRO A 4 7.94 -8.34 11.37
C PRO A 4 7.10 -9.50 11.94
N ASN A 5 5.89 -9.72 11.41
CA ASN A 5 5.03 -10.80 11.88
C ASN A 5 5.62 -12.19 11.57
N LEU A 6 6.19 -12.36 10.38
CA LEU A 6 6.89 -13.59 10.01
C LEU A 6 8.11 -13.81 10.91
N ALA A 7 8.90 -12.76 11.16
CA ALA A 7 10.04 -12.85 12.05
C ALA A 7 9.65 -13.32 13.45
N ASN A 8 8.57 -12.76 14.02
CA ASN A 8 8.03 -13.19 15.30
C ASN A 8 7.61 -14.67 15.27
N ALA A 9 6.89 -15.11 14.23
CA ALA A 9 6.49 -16.50 14.09
C ALA A 9 7.69 -17.47 14.02
N LEU A 10 8.76 -17.10 13.30
CA LEU A 10 9.99 -17.88 13.23
C LEU A 10 10.71 -17.95 14.59
N LEU A 11 10.76 -16.84 15.32
CA LEU A 11 11.34 -16.78 16.66
C LEU A 11 10.53 -17.59 17.67
N ASP A 12 9.20 -17.55 17.60
CA ASP A 12 8.33 -18.34 18.47
C ASP A 12 8.45 -19.84 18.17
N ASN A 13 8.57 -20.21 16.90
CA ASN A 13 8.90 -21.59 16.52
C ASN A 13 10.26 -22.02 17.09
N ASN A 14 11.27 -21.15 17.08
CA ASN A 14 12.59 -21.46 17.67
C ASN A 14 12.56 -21.71 19.19
N LYS A 15 11.57 -21.16 19.91
CA LYS A 15 11.38 -21.42 21.34
C LYS A 15 10.83 -22.82 21.59
N GLN A 16 10.01 -23.35 20.67
CA GLN A 16 9.30 -24.63 20.82
C GLN A 16 10.04 -25.80 20.15
N SER A 17 10.73 -25.55 19.04
CA SER A 17 11.43 -26.57 18.25
C SER A 17 12.73 -27.03 18.91
N LYS A 18 12.86 -28.36 19.06
CA LYS A 18 14.08 -29.03 19.58
C LYS A 18 15.03 -29.52 18.47
N GLN A 19 14.57 -29.58 17.22
CA GLN A 19 15.34 -30.18 16.12
C GLN A 19 16.08 -29.12 15.30
N SER A 20 15.34 -28.20 14.69
CA SER A 20 15.90 -27.16 13.82
C SER A 20 15.44 -25.78 14.27
N LYS A 21 16.37 -24.83 14.27
CA LYS A 21 16.14 -23.43 14.58
C LYS A 21 16.55 -22.55 13.42
N PHE A 22 15.75 -21.52 13.13
CA PHE A 22 16.08 -20.48 12.17
C PHE A 22 17.14 -19.54 12.72
N ASN A 23 18.26 -19.36 11.99
CA ASN A 23 19.33 -18.45 12.35
C ASN A 23 19.06 -17.03 11.82
N LEU A 24 18.02 -16.38 12.36
CA LEU A 24 17.62 -15.04 11.93
C LEU A 24 18.69 -14.01 12.30
N LYS A 25 19.23 -13.27 11.31
CA LYS A 25 20.29 -12.27 11.52
C LYS A 25 19.79 -10.84 11.64
N GLY A 26 18.64 -10.56 11.06
CA GLY A 26 18.06 -9.22 11.03
C GLY A 26 16.90 -9.15 10.04
N LEU A 27 16.26 -7.99 10.00
CA LEU A 27 15.16 -7.68 9.11
C LEU A 27 15.51 -6.42 8.32
N VAL A 28 15.17 -6.40 7.04
CA VAL A 28 15.28 -5.22 6.18
C VAL A 28 13.88 -4.85 5.73
N LEU A 29 13.51 -3.58 5.92
CA LEU A 29 12.21 -3.04 5.54
C LEU A 29 12.45 -1.83 4.64
N GLY A 30 12.04 -1.93 3.37
CA GLY A 30 12.05 -0.80 2.43
C GLY A 30 10.72 -0.07 2.46
N ASN A 31 10.73 1.22 2.81
CA ASN A 31 9.55 2.10 2.90
C ASN A 31 8.32 1.44 3.55
N PRO A 32 8.46 0.89 4.77
CA PRO A 32 7.37 0.15 5.41
C PRO A 32 6.26 1.09 5.89
N MET A 33 5.02 0.61 5.84
CA MET A 33 3.99 1.09 6.76
C MET A 33 4.26 0.47 8.14
N LEU A 34 4.44 1.33 9.14
CA LEU A 34 4.69 0.97 10.54
C LEU A 34 3.53 1.40 11.42
N ARG A 35 3.06 2.65 11.25
CA ARG A 35 2.01 3.27 12.05
C ARG A 35 1.09 4.05 11.13
N LYS A 36 0.07 3.40 10.59
CA LYS A 36 -0.79 3.94 9.52
C LYS A 36 -1.17 5.41 9.68
N LYS A 37 -1.64 5.82 10.87
CA LYS A 37 -2.05 7.22 11.14
C LYS A 37 -0.89 8.21 11.05
N LEU A 38 0.26 7.85 11.62
CA LEU A 38 1.46 8.68 11.59
C LEU A 38 2.05 8.72 10.19
N ASP A 39 2.09 7.57 9.51
CA ASP A 39 2.58 7.46 8.14
C ASP A 39 1.70 8.27 7.17
N ASP A 40 0.37 8.26 7.36
CA ASP A 40 -0.59 9.09 6.60
C ASP A 40 -0.34 10.60 6.86
N LEU A 41 -0.11 11.01 8.11
CA LEU A 41 0.20 12.41 8.45
C LEU A 41 1.57 12.86 7.94
N ALA A 42 2.60 12.00 8.06
CA ALA A 42 3.93 12.27 7.56
C ALA A 42 3.94 12.42 6.03
N ARG A 43 3.07 11.70 5.32
CA ARG A 43 2.85 11.91 3.89
C ARG A 43 2.32 13.31 3.58
N ILE A 44 1.40 13.83 4.38
CA ILE A 44 0.90 15.20 4.23
C ILE A 44 2.00 16.23 4.51
N ASP A 45 2.80 16.02 5.56
CA ASP A 45 3.96 16.86 5.87
C ASP A 45 5.00 16.82 4.72
N PHE A 46 5.20 15.64 4.10
CA PHE A 46 6.03 15.47 2.90
C PHE A 46 5.47 16.26 1.72
N PHE A 47 4.18 16.12 1.38
CA PHE A 47 3.57 16.88 0.28
C PHE A 47 3.70 18.40 0.48
N PHE A 48 3.52 18.89 1.70
CA PHE A 48 3.66 20.31 1.99
C PHE A 48 5.12 20.79 1.86
N SER A 49 6.09 20.03 2.39
CA SER A 49 7.50 20.41 2.31
C SER A 49 8.08 20.40 0.89
N TRP A 50 7.43 19.70 -0.03
CA TRP A 50 7.74 19.69 -1.47
C TRP A 50 6.82 20.62 -2.30
N GLU A 51 6.05 21.50 -1.64
CA GLU A 51 5.13 22.46 -2.28
C GLU A 51 4.07 21.79 -3.20
N MET A 52 3.75 20.53 -2.94
CA MET A 52 2.80 19.74 -3.74
C MET A 52 1.35 20.04 -3.35
N ILE A 53 1.12 20.59 -2.16
CA ILE A 53 -0.17 21.06 -1.67
C ILE A 53 -0.04 22.48 -1.10
N ASN A 54 -1.12 23.26 -1.15
CA ASN A 54 -1.12 24.62 -0.62
C ASN A 54 -1.22 24.66 0.92
N SER A 55 -0.82 25.79 1.50
CA SER A 55 -0.81 25.99 2.96
C SER A 55 -2.21 25.94 3.58
N SER A 56 -3.26 26.36 2.87
CA SER A 56 -4.64 26.30 3.37
C SER A 56 -5.08 24.86 3.61
N LEU A 57 -4.89 23.99 2.61
CA LEU A 57 -5.23 22.57 2.68
C LEU A 57 -4.39 21.85 3.75
N TYR A 58 -3.08 22.14 3.80
CA TYR A 58 -2.19 21.59 4.83
C TYR A 58 -2.67 21.96 6.24
N ASN A 59 -2.93 23.25 6.50
CA ASN A 59 -3.38 23.73 7.80
C ASN A 59 -4.75 23.16 8.20
N GLU A 60 -5.68 23.00 7.24
CA GLU A 60 -6.97 22.37 7.52
C GLU A 60 -6.80 20.90 7.89
N ILE A 61 -5.95 20.15 7.19
CA ILE A 61 -5.61 18.76 7.56
C ILE A 61 -5.00 18.69 8.95
N LYS A 62 -4.03 19.56 9.27
CA LYS A 62 -3.41 19.61 10.61
C LYS A 62 -4.39 20.06 11.69
N LYS A 63 -5.52 20.67 11.36
CA LYS A 63 -6.58 20.97 12.32
C LYS A 63 -7.53 19.78 12.51
N GLU A 64 -7.95 19.15 11.42
CA GLU A 64 -9.01 18.12 11.41
C GLU A 64 -8.50 16.70 11.68
N CYS A 65 -7.26 16.41 11.30
CA CYS A 65 -6.64 15.08 11.42
C CYS A 65 -5.67 14.97 12.61
N ASN A 66 -5.46 16.03 13.41
CA ASN A 66 -4.43 16.07 14.45
C ASN A 66 -4.86 15.45 15.78
N VAL A 67 -5.25 14.18 15.72
CA VAL A 67 -5.33 13.34 16.92
C VAL A 67 -4.15 12.39 16.82
N ILE A 68 -3.02 12.69 17.45
CA ILE A 68 -1.96 11.69 17.61
C ILE A 68 -2.57 10.58 18.47
N ASP A 69 -2.88 9.45 17.84
CA ASP A 69 -3.31 8.25 18.53
C ASP A 69 -2.10 7.33 18.60
N GLU A 70 -1.43 7.37 19.75
CA GLU A 70 -0.25 6.56 20.02
C GLU A 70 -0.57 5.07 20.10
N ASN A 71 -1.84 4.66 20.16
CA ASN A 71 -2.22 3.26 20.34
C ASN A 71 -2.43 2.48 19.02
N ASN A 72 -2.15 3.08 17.87
CA ASN A 72 -2.38 2.45 16.57
C ASN A 72 -1.27 1.49 16.08
N TYR A 73 -0.36 1.06 16.97
CA TYR A 73 0.73 0.14 16.62
C TYR A 73 0.24 -1.26 16.21
N PHE A 74 -0.93 -1.68 16.72
CA PHE A 74 -1.42 -3.04 16.53
C PHE A 74 -2.40 -3.14 15.36
N SER A 75 -2.21 -4.12 14.49
CA SER A 75 -3.02 -4.34 13.28
C SER A 75 -4.51 -4.65 13.55
N ASN A 76 -4.85 -5.04 14.78
CA ASN A 76 -6.23 -5.28 15.22
C ASN A 76 -6.97 -3.99 15.62
N ILE A 77 -6.26 -2.88 15.83
CA ILE A 77 -6.85 -1.57 16.12
C ILE A 77 -7.06 -0.85 14.80
N LYS A 78 -8.30 -0.81 14.35
CA LYS A 78 -8.67 -0.14 13.10
C LYS A 78 -8.40 1.35 13.25
N THR A 79 -7.55 1.91 12.38
CA THR A 79 -7.34 3.36 12.35
C THR A 79 -8.65 4.04 11.93
N THR A 80 -9.19 4.88 12.82
CA THR A 80 -10.40 5.65 12.57
C THR A 80 -10.04 7.10 12.26
N TRP A 81 -10.45 7.53 11.08
CA TRP A 81 -10.41 8.93 10.64
C TRP A 81 -11.84 9.46 10.55
N SER A 82 -12.06 10.72 10.93
CA SER A 82 -13.32 11.41 10.66
C SER A 82 -13.58 11.44 9.15
N ALA A 83 -14.85 11.50 8.73
CA ALA A 83 -15.18 11.60 7.31
C ALA A 83 -14.50 12.84 6.67
N LYS A 84 -14.49 13.96 7.41
CA LYS A 84 -13.80 15.19 6.98
C LYS A 84 -12.30 14.97 6.78
N CYS A 85 -11.61 14.35 7.73
CA CYS A 85 -10.18 14.05 7.59
C CYS A 85 -9.90 13.12 6.39
N LYS A 86 -10.74 12.11 6.17
CA LYS A 86 -10.60 11.23 4.99
C LYS A 86 -10.73 12.01 3.68
N ASN A 87 -11.69 12.92 3.58
CA ASN A 87 -11.88 13.73 2.37
C ASN A 87 -10.69 14.68 2.14
N LEU A 88 -10.25 15.40 3.18
CA LEU A 88 -9.11 16.32 3.06
C LEU A 88 -7.81 15.60 2.68
N THR A 89 -7.53 14.45 3.30
CA THR A 89 -6.36 13.63 2.93
C THR A 89 -6.47 13.10 1.51
N TYR A 90 -7.67 12.75 1.05
CA TYR A 90 -7.90 12.35 -0.33
C TYR A 90 -7.63 13.50 -1.32
N GLU A 91 -8.16 14.69 -1.04
CA GLU A 91 -7.90 15.91 -1.82
C GLU A 91 -6.40 16.24 -1.88
N ALA A 92 -5.68 16.10 -0.76
CA ALA A 92 -4.24 16.30 -0.73
C ALA A 92 -3.48 15.34 -1.64
N ASN A 93 -3.90 14.06 -1.71
CA ASN A 93 -3.27 13.13 -2.65
C ASN A 93 -3.57 13.52 -4.12
N LEU A 94 -4.81 13.92 -4.44
CA LEU A 94 -5.15 14.38 -5.80
C LEU A 94 -4.33 15.60 -6.21
N ALA A 95 -4.25 16.59 -5.32
CA ALA A 95 -3.46 17.80 -5.53
C ALA A 95 -1.98 17.50 -5.70
N ALA A 96 -1.41 16.67 -4.81
CA ALA A 96 0.01 16.34 -4.82
C ALA A 96 0.43 15.65 -6.12
N PHE A 97 -0.36 14.69 -6.59
CA PHE A 97 -0.07 13.94 -7.81
C PHE A 97 -0.66 14.56 -9.07
N LYS A 98 -1.33 15.72 -8.97
CA LYS A 98 -1.99 16.41 -10.09
C LYS A 98 -2.88 15.48 -10.93
N THR A 99 -3.59 14.58 -10.26
CA THR A 99 -4.42 13.54 -10.88
C THR A 99 -5.89 13.76 -10.55
N ASP A 100 -6.77 13.35 -11.45
CA ASP A 100 -8.17 13.12 -11.09
C ASP A 100 -8.33 11.72 -10.46
N ALA A 101 -9.39 11.58 -9.67
CA ALA A 101 -9.78 10.37 -8.97
C ALA A 101 -10.16 9.20 -9.89
N HIS A 102 -10.50 9.51 -11.14
CA HIS A 102 -11.21 8.61 -12.04
C HIS A 102 -10.27 7.66 -12.76
N ASN A 103 -9.05 8.11 -13.05
CA ASN A 103 -8.08 7.32 -13.79
C ASN A 103 -7.20 6.43 -12.91
N TYR A 104 -7.09 6.72 -11.60
CA TYR A 104 -6.32 5.88 -10.68
C TYR A 104 -6.66 6.15 -9.21
N SER A 105 -6.49 5.13 -8.35
CA SER A 105 -6.54 5.36 -6.90
C SER A 105 -5.26 6.08 -6.46
N PRO A 106 -5.33 7.29 -5.87
CA PRO A 106 -4.13 8.01 -5.42
C PRO A 106 -3.31 7.22 -4.39
N GLN A 107 -3.94 6.24 -3.73
CA GLN A 107 -3.29 5.33 -2.77
C GLN A 107 -2.27 4.38 -3.41
N LYS A 108 -2.33 4.21 -4.73
CA LYS A 108 -1.43 3.32 -5.46
C LYS A 108 -0.29 4.08 -6.16
N LEU A 109 -0.12 5.38 -5.87
CA LEU A 109 1.00 6.20 -6.33
C LEU A 109 2.08 6.19 -5.24
N PHE A 110 3.32 5.88 -5.64
CA PHE A 110 4.43 5.66 -4.71
C PHE A 110 5.74 6.34 -5.13
N ASP A 111 5.75 7.03 -6.27
CA ASP A 111 6.83 7.90 -6.72
C ASP A 111 6.21 9.22 -7.20
N VAL A 112 6.64 10.32 -6.59
CA VAL A 112 6.09 11.67 -6.84
C VAL A 112 6.70 12.36 -8.06
N PHE A 113 7.82 11.85 -8.59
CA PHE A 113 8.48 12.41 -9.76
C PHE A 113 8.08 11.73 -11.07
N ARG A 114 7.35 10.62 -10.99
CA ARG A 114 6.94 9.85 -12.17
C ARG A 114 5.49 10.11 -12.52
N ALA A 115 5.22 10.10 -13.82
CA ALA A 115 3.85 10.16 -14.31
C ALA A 115 3.04 8.95 -13.77
N PRO A 116 1.75 9.15 -13.44
CA PRO A 116 0.86 8.06 -13.09
C PRO A 116 0.82 6.97 -14.16
N CYS A 117 0.38 5.77 -13.77
CA CYS A 117 0.13 4.70 -14.74
C CYS A 117 -0.94 5.14 -15.75
N ALA A 118 -0.61 5.09 -17.04
CA ALA A 118 -1.54 5.37 -18.13
C ALA A 118 -2.28 4.12 -18.63
N GLU A 119 -1.81 2.93 -18.25
CA GLU A 119 -2.43 1.65 -18.65
C GLU A 119 -3.69 1.37 -17.84
N ASN A 120 -4.59 0.59 -18.45
CA ASN A 120 -5.80 0.08 -17.83
C ASN A 120 -5.94 -1.45 -18.05
N GLU A 121 -7.01 -2.05 -17.52
CA GLU A 121 -7.23 -3.50 -17.63
C GLU A 121 -7.45 -3.96 -19.08
N GLN A 122 -8.00 -3.13 -19.97
CA GLN A 122 -8.19 -3.45 -21.39
C GLN A 122 -6.83 -3.56 -22.11
N ASP A 123 -5.88 -2.68 -21.80
CA ASP A 123 -4.53 -2.73 -22.36
C ASP A 123 -3.84 -4.07 -22.02
N LEU A 124 -4.00 -4.53 -20.76
CA LEU A 124 -3.47 -5.82 -20.31
C LEU A 124 -4.15 -7.02 -21.01
N ASN A 125 -5.45 -6.91 -21.31
CA ASN A 125 -6.20 -7.94 -22.03
C ASN A 125 -5.84 -8.01 -23.52
N LEU A 126 -5.54 -6.87 -24.16
CA LEU A 126 -5.26 -6.76 -25.59
C LEU A 126 -3.79 -7.07 -25.96
N GLY A 127 -2.84 -6.90 -25.02
CA GLY A 127 -1.49 -6.46 -25.39
C GLY A 127 -0.25 -7.30 -25.02
N LYS A 128 -0.35 -8.40 -24.26
CA LYS A 128 0.79 -9.33 -23.95
C LYS A 128 1.78 -8.83 -22.88
N GLN A 129 2.04 -9.72 -21.92
CA GLN A 129 3.04 -9.68 -20.83
C GLN A 129 2.59 -9.06 -19.50
N VAL A 130 2.49 -9.94 -18.50
CA VAL A 130 2.21 -9.61 -17.11
C VAL A 130 3.49 -9.39 -16.28
N PRO A 131 4.66 -10.00 -16.59
CA PRO A 131 5.92 -9.63 -15.96
C PRO A 131 6.75 -8.75 -16.90
N LYS A 132 6.73 -7.44 -16.67
CA LYS A 132 7.77 -6.54 -17.17
C LYS A 132 8.88 -6.49 -16.12
N VAL A 133 10.01 -7.12 -16.39
CA VAL A 133 11.21 -6.92 -15.56
C VAL A 133 11.77 -5.56 -15.94
N SER A 134 11.51 -4.56 -15.09
CA SER A 134 12.03 -3.20 -15.23
C SER A 134 13.04 -2.94 -14.14
N THR A 135 14.18 -2.37 -14.49
CA THR A 135 15.13 -1.79 -13.52
C THR A 135 14.67 -0.41 -13.04
N GLU A 136 13.70 0.19 -13.72
CA GLU A 136 13.06 1.44 -13.32
C GLU A 136 11.78 1.20 -12.52
N VAL A 137 11.41 2.23 -11.74
CA VAL A 137 10.15 2.27 -10.99
C VAL A 137 8.97 2.24 -11.96
N ASP A 138 8.18 1.17 -11.89
CA ASP A 138 7.02 0.92 -12.73
C ASP A 138 5.72 1.31 -12.03
N MET A 139 5.21 2.50 -12.33
CA MET A 139 3.97 3.04 -11.73
C MET A 139 2.72 2.18 -12.02
N CYS A 140 2.76 1.27 -13.00
CA CYS A 140 1.67 0.34 -13.31
C CYS A 140 1.73 -0.98 -12.55
N ILE A 141 2.72 -1.19 -11.67
CA ILE A 141 2.88 -2.45 -10.95
C ILE A 141 1.64 -2.86 -10.14
N PRO A 142 0.89 -1.96 -9.45
CA PRO A 142 -0.28 -2.39 -8.68
C PRO A 142 -1.43 -2.87 -9.58
N LEU A 143 -1.56 -2.29 -10.79
CA LEU A 143 -2.52 -2.74 -11.80
C LEU A 143 -2.16 -4.14 -12.30
N ARG A 144 -0.88 -4.35 -12.69
CA ARG A 144 -0.38 -5.64 -13.21
C ARG A 144 -0.45 -6.76 -12.17
N VAL A 145 -0.07 -6.48 -10.93
CA VAL A 145 -0.18 -7.44 -9.81
C VAL A 145 -1.64 -7.84 -9.61
N GLN A 146 -2.56 -6.87 -9.57
CA GLN A 146 -3.98 -7.18 -9.41
C GLN A 146 -4.55 -7.98 -10.58
N PHE A 147 -4.14 -7.68 -11.81
CA PHE A 147 -4.49 -8.48 -12.98
C PHE A 147 -3.95 -9.91 -12.88
N TYR A 148 -2.64 -10.07 -12.65
CA TYR A 148 -1.95 -11.36 -12.58
C TYR A 148 -2.57 -12.33 -11.59
N PHE A 149 -2.78 -11.89 -10.34
CA PHE A 149 -3.33 -12.73 -9.27
C PHE A 149 -4.82 -13.06 -9.45
N ASN A 150 -5.49 -12.45 -10.43
CA ASN A 150 -6.85 -12.78 -10.83
C ASN A 150 -6.92 -13.66 -12.08
N LEU A 151 -5.79 -14.05 -12.68
CA LEU A 151 -5.76 -15.06 -13.74
C LEU A 151 -6.14 -16.45 -13.17
N PRO A 152 -7.01 -17.23 -13.84
CA PRO A 152 -7.46 -18.53 -13.33
C PRO A 152 -6.31 -19.51 -13.03
N GLU A 153 -5.32 -19.58 -13.91
CA GLU A 153 -4.14 -20.44 -13.77
C GLU A 153 -3.26 -20.03 -12.59
N VAL A 154 -3.13 -18.74 -12.32
CA VAL A 154 -2.38 -18.21 -11.18
C VAL A 154 -3.12 -18.53 -9.89
N GLN A 155 -4.44 -18.26 -9.83
CA GLN A 155 -5.25 -18.63 -8.66
C GLN A 155 -5.24 -20.13 -8.38
N LYS A 156 -5.19 -20.96 -9.42
CA LYS A 156 -5.01 -22.41 -9.26
C LYS A 156 -3.64 -22.74 -8.67
N ALA A 157 -2.58 -22.10 -9.14
CA ALA A 157 -1.20 -22.37 -8.72
C ALA A 157 -0.92 -21.98 -7.25
N PHE A 158 -1.35 -20.80 -6.79
CA PHE A 158 -1.18 -20.40 -5.38
C PHE A 158 -2.33 -20.85 -4.48
N HIS A 159 -3.26 -21.63 -5.03
CA HIS A 159 -4.46 -22.10 -4.33
C HIS A 159 -5.30 -20.94 -3.74
N GLY A 160 -5.46 -19.86 -4.50
CA GLY A 160 -6.24 -18.69 -4.11
C GLY A 160 -7.74 -18.92 -4.14
N ASN A 161 -8.24 -19.74 -5.08
CA ASN A 161 -9.67 -20.00 -5.27
C ASN A 161 -10.04 -21.46 -5.01
N ARG A 162 -9.66 -21.98 -3.83
CA ARG A 162 -9.97 -23.39 -3.45
C ARG A 162 -11.44 -23.63 -3.12
N THR A 163 -12.15 -22.58 -2.72
CA THR A 163 -13.50 -22.66 -2.15
C THR A 163 -14.55 -21.97 -3.00
N ASN A 164 -14.29 -21.74 -4.30
CA ASN A 164 -15.15 -20.94 -5.18
C ASN A 164 -15.51 -19.57 -4.57
N LEU A 165 -14.48 -18.77 -4.27
CA LEU A 165 -14.65 -17.42 -3.77
C LEU A 165 -15.51 -16.59 -4.74
N SER A 166 -16.53 -15.92 -4.22
CA SER A 166 -17.45 -15.07 -4.99
C SER A 166 -16.85 -13.73 -5.41
N TYR A 167 -15.60 -13.44 -4.98
CA TYR A 167 -14.95 -12.16 -5.19
C TYR A 167 -13.57 -12.33 -5.82
N ARG A 168 -13.17 -11.33 -6.61
CA ARG A 168 -11.82 -11.21 -7.17
C ARG A 168 -10.78 -11.03 -6.07
N TRP A 169 -9.61 -11.63 -6.26
CA TRP A 169 -8.46 -11.40 -5.40
C TRP A 169 -8.11 -9.90 -5.37
N LYS A 170 -7.76 -9.40 -4.18
CA LYS A 170 -7.31 -8.02 -3.98
C LYS A 170 -6.06 -8.05 -3.12
N GLY A 171 -5.02 -7.34 -3.56
CA GLY A 171 -3.84 -7.10 -2.73
C GLY A 171 -4.18 -6.21 -1.55
N CYS A 172 -3.37 -6.31 -0.49
CA CYS A 172 -3.36 -5.34 0.59
C CYS A 172 -2.48 -4.16 0.16
N PHE A 173 -3.05 -3.26 -0.63
CA PHE A 173 -2.45 -1.98 -0.98
C PHE A 173 -2.96 -0.89 -0.04
#